data_AF-A0A4V3A003-F1
#
_entry.id   AF-A0A4V3A003-F1
#
_cell.length_a   1.000
_cell.length_b   1.000
_cell.length_c   1.000
_cell.angle_alpha   90.00
_cell.angle_beta   90.00
_cell.angle_gamma   90.00
#
_symmetry.space_group_name_H-M   'P 1'
#
loop_
_entity.id
_entity.type
_entity.pdbx_description
1 polymer ?
#
loop_
_entity_poly.entity_id
_entity_poly.type
_entity_poly.pdbx_seq_one_letter_code
_entity_poly.pdbx_strand_id
1 'polypeptide(L)'
;MEATLENILDVTVLDPRVKHPTIFQHYDALEEGESLTIHNDHDPKPLYYQLLGERGNVFTWEYLEDGPELWRVKIRKNITGECEETLGEIAVKDLRKAEIFKKYGLDFCCGGKKTVKEACADKGLDVTKVEQELQQLDKVQLTKGVPYDAWPIDFLADYIVNTHHSYVKKSIPDLLAYSKKIMQVHGSGHSELTEVYELTKSVANELTEHMVSEETILFPYVKELVKADKNSVLNEEKIASIAEMEAEHDAVGRMLERIRLITNNYALPADSCASYALTFKLLQDFEDDLFLHIHLENNILFPKMIKLQESLKN
;
A
#
# COMPACT_ATOMS: atom_id res chain seq x y z
N MET A 1 9.37 -9.16 -32.19
CA MET A 1 9.11 -7.72 -31.94
C MET A 1 8.37 -7.19 -33.15
N GLU A 2 7.06 -7.37 -33.18
CA GLU A 2 6.20 -6.68 -34.14
C GLU A 2 5.93 -5.28 -33.57
N ALA A 3 6.20 -4.25 -34.36
CA ALA A 3 5.81 -2.89 -34.05
C ALA A 3 4.28 -2.80 -34.15
N THR A 4 3.59 -2.71 -33.00
CA THR A 4 2.17 -2.37 -32.98
C THR A 4 2.01 -0.99 -33.62
N LEU A 5 1.30 -0.93 -34.74
CA LEU A 5 0.80 0.31 -35.33
C LEU A 5 0.14 1.12 -34.20
N GLU A 6 0.68 2.29 -33.89
CA GLU A 6 0.15 3.13 -32.82
C GLU A 6 -1.31 3.50 -33.13
N ASN A 7 -2.26 2.85 -32.46
CA ASN A 7 -3.68 3.17 -32.53
C ASN A 7 -3.93 4.48 -31.79
N ILE A 8 -3.61 5.60 -32.44
CA ILE A 8 -3.73 6.96 -31.90
C ILE A 8 -4.97 7.63 -32.49
N LEU A 9 -5.81 8.21 -31.63
CA LEU A 9 -6.96 9.03 -31.99
C LEU A 9 -6.75 10.46 -31.49
N ASP A 10 -6.63 11.41 -32.41
CA ASP A 10 -6.64 12.82 -32.08
C ASP A 10 -8.08 13.29 -31.84
N VAL A 11 -8.44 13.52 -30.59
CA VAL A 11 -9.79 13.91 -30.17
C VAL A 11 -9.99 15.42 -30.35
N THR A 12 -8.91 16.19 -30.51
CA THR A 12 -8.98 17.66 -30.64
C THR A 12 -9.65 18.11 -31.94
N VAL A 13 -9.58 17.29 -32.98
CA VAL A 13 -10.18 17.57 -34.30
C VAL A 13 -11.65 17.15 -34.43
N LEU A 14 -12.20 16.46 -33.43
CA LEU A 14 -13.57 15.95 -33.44
C LEU A 14 -14.56 16.96 -32.86
N ASP A 15 -15.79 17.01 -33.42
CA ASP A 15 -16.88 17.79 -32.84
C ASP A 15 -17.20 17.31 -31.41
N PRO A 16 -17.37 18.21 -30.42
CA PRO A 16 -17.63 17.84 -29.03
C PRO A 16 -18.74 16.80 -28.82
N ARG A 17 -19.77 16.79 -29.67
CA ARG A 17 -20.91 15.87 -29.56
C ARG A 17 -20.57 14.43 -29.95
N VAL A 18 -19.51 14.23 -30.75
CA VAL A 18 -19.10 12.91 -31.25
C VAL A 18 -17.80 12.40 -30.63
N LYS A 19 -17.09 13.22 -29.82
CA LYS A 19 -15.86 12.82 -29.13
C LYS A 19 -16.01 11.49 -28.36
N HIS A 20 -16.86 11.44 -27.34
CA HIS A 20 -17.01 10.25 -26.49
C HIS A 20 -17.54 9.03 -27.26
N PRO A 21 -18.60 9.13 -28.08
CA PRO A 21 -19.06 8.01 -28.90
C PRO A 21 -17.98 7.42 -29.81
N THR A 22 -17.14 8.28 -30.41
CA THR A 22 -16.04 7.82 -31.27
C THR A 22 -15.00 7.05 -30.45
N ILE A 23 -14.59 7.58 -29.30
CA ILE A 23 -13.62 6.91 -28.42
C ILE A 23 -14.14 5.54 -27.96
N PHE A 24 -15.43 5.46 -27.58
CA PHE A 24 -16.03 4.19 -27.15
C PHE A 24 -16.11 3.18 -28.28
N GLN A 25 -16.47 3.63 -29.50
CA GLN A 25 -16.45 2.75 -30.67
C GLN A 25 -15.05 2.19 -30.95
N HIS A 26 -14.01 3.02 -30.85
CA HIS A 26 -12.63 2.59 -31.02
C HIS A 26 -12.20 1.63 -29.91
N TYR A 27 -12.59 1.89 -28.65
CA TYR A 27 -12.31 1.01 -27.52
C TYR A 27 -13.02 -0.34 -27.63
N ASP A 28 -14.30 -0.35 -27.98
CA ASP A 28 -15.11 -1.56 -28.11
C ASP A 28 -14.57 -2.49 -29.21
N ALA A 29 -13.95 -1.92 -30.24
CA ALA A 29 -13.31 -2.63 -31.35
C ALA A 29 -11.92 -3.21 -31.00
N LEU A 30 -11.33 -2.88 -29.85
CA LEU A 30 -10.06 -3.46 -29.41
C LEU A 30 -10.23 -4.95 -29.10
N GLU A 31 -9.25 -5.75 -29.49
CA GLU A 31 -9.06 -7.09 -28.93
C GLU A 31 -8.49 -6.99 -27.51
N GLU A 32 -8.60 -8.08 -26.74
CA GLU A 32 -8.02 -8.13 -25.40
C GLU A 32 -6.51 -7.89 -25.42
N GLY A 33 -6.03 -7.01 -24.55
CA GLY A 33 -4.63 -6.60 -24.46
C GLY A 33 -4.24 -5.47 -25.42
N GLU A 34 -5.06 -5.12 -26.41
CA GLU A 34 -4.81 -3.99 -27.29
C GLU A 34 -5.10 -2.64 -26.60
N SER A 35 -4.54 -1.57 -27.14
CA SER A 35 -4.66 -0.23 -26.58
C SER A 35 -4.97 0.83 -27.62
N LEU A 36 -5.76 1.83 -27.22
CA LEU A 36 -6.03 3.07 -27.92
C LEU A 36 -5.35 4.22 -27.19
N THR A 37 -4.60 5.07 -27.89
CA THR A 37 -4.06 6.31 -27.31
C THR A 37 -4.89 7.50 -27.80
N ILE A 38 -5.42 8.30 -26.88
CA ILE A 38 -6.16 9.52 -27.19
C ILE A 38 -5.29 10.75 -26.96
N HIS A 39 -5.37 11.72 -27.86
CA HIS A 39 -4.82 13.06 -27.68
C HIS A 39 -5.97 14.05 -27.44
N ASN A 40 -5.93 14.80 -26.34
CA ASN A 40 -6.99 15.72 -25.95
C ASN A 40 -6.44 17.09 -25.52
N ASP A 41 -7.27 18.12 -25.59
CA ASP A 41 -6.95 19.51 -25.24
C ASP A 41 -7.23 19.86 -23.75
N HIS A 42 -7.77 18.89 -23.00
CA HIS A 42 -8.05 19.00 -21.57
C HIS A 42 -7.94 17.62 -20.90
N ASP A 43 -7.92 17.58 -19.57
CA ASP A 43 -7.91 16.33 -18.81
C ASP A 43 -9.14 15.47 -19.14
N PRO A 44 -8.97 14.26 -19.72
CA PRO A 44 -10.07 13.36 -20.08
C PRO A 44 -10.68 12.63 -18.87
N LYS A 45 -10.47 13.11 -17.64
CA LYS A 45 -11.10 12.53 -16.43
C LYS A 45 -12.62 12.29 -16.54
N PRO A 46 -13.46 13.17 -17.11
CA PRO A 46 -14.89 12.86 -17.27
C PRO A 46 -15.15 11.65 -18.17
N LEU A 47 -14.33 11.45 -19.20
CA LEU A 47 -14.40 10.31 -20.11
C LEU A 47 -14.04 9.00 -19.39
N TYR A 48 -13.05 9.02 -18.49
CA TYR A 48 -12.71 7.87 -17.64
C TYR A 48 -13.93 7.35 -16.88
N TYR A 49 -14.63 8.22 -16.14
CA TYR A 49 -15.79 7.79 -15.34
C TYR A 49 -16.96 7.34 -16.20
N GLN A 50 -17.15 7.95 -17.37
CA GLN A 50 -18.20 7.49 -18.28
C GLN A 50 -17.87 6.09 -18.81
N LEU A 51 -16.63 5.84 -19.23
CA LEU A 51 -16.20 4.52 -19.69
C LEU A 51 -16.34 3.47 -18.57
N LEU A 52 -15.92 3.81 -17.35
CA LEU A 52 -16.07 2.95 -16.16
C LEU A 52 -17.54 2.65 -15.86
N GLY A 53 -18.41 3.66 -15.92
CA GLY A 53 -19.84 3.49 -15.66
C GLY A 53 -20.57 2.63 -16.71
N GLU A 54 -20.15 2.72 -17.97
CA GLU A 54 -20.81 1.98 -19.06
C GLU A 54 -20.21 0.61 -19.36
N ARG A 55 -18.90 0.40 -19.11
CA ARG A 55 -18.19 -0.86 -19.45
C ARG A 55 -17.69 -1.61 -18.22
N GLY A 56 -17.70 -1.00 -17.04
CA GLY A 56 -17.15 -1.59 -15.83
C GLY A 56 -15.62 -1.55 -15.81
N ASN A 57 -15.03 -2.27 -14.84
CA ASN A 57 -13.60 -2.26 -14.60
C ASN A 57 -12.82 -3.22 -15.52
N VAL A 58 -12.88 -2.98 -16.83
CA VAL A 58 -12.31 -3.87 -17.86
C VAL A 58 -11.22 -3.21 -18.70
N PHE A 59 -10.65 -2.10 -18.21
CA PHE A 59 -9.60 -1.36 -18.89
C PHE A 59 -8.57 -0.78 -17.92
N THR A 60 -7.36 -0.54 -18.42
CA THR A 60 -6.36 0.30 -17.75
C THR A 60 -6.32 1.70 -18.38
N TRP A 61 -5.98 2.69 -17.55
CA TRP A 61 -5.91 4.10 -17.92
C TRP A 61 -4.55 4.68 -17.58
N GLU A 62 -3.75 4.98 -18.60
CA GLU A 62 -2.36 5.43 -18.43
C GLU A 62 -2.17 6.83 -19.00
N TYR A 63 -1.73 7.77 -18.15
CA TYR A 63 -1.37 9.12 -18.57
C TYR A 63 0.06 9.12 -19.12
N LEU A 64 0.17 9.20 -20.45
CA LEU A 64 1.44 9.38 -21.13
C LEU A 64 1.94 10.83 -20.98
N GLU A 65 1.03 11.79 -21.02
CA GLU A 65 1.27 13.22 -20.85
C GLU A 65 0.08 13.90 -20.14
N ASP A 66 0.38 14.76 -19.17
CA ASP A 66 -0.56 15.35 -18.20
C ASP A 66 -0.73 16.88 -18.37
N GLY A 67 -0.65 17.35 -19.62
CA GLY A 67 -0.91 18.75 -19.96
C GLY A 67 0.18 19.74 -19.50
N PRO A 68 -0.10 21.05 -19.53
CA PRO A 68 -1.38 21.68 -19.87
C PRO A 68 -1.66 21.83 -21.37
N GLU A 69 -0.64 21.66 -22.23
CA GLU A 69 -0.77 21.90 -23.68
C GLU A 69 -1.39 20.71 -24.42
N LEU A 70 -1.07 19.49 -24.01
CA LEU A 70 -1.56 18.26 -24.62
C LEU A 70 -1.75 17.19 -23.55
N TRP A 71 -2.89 16.52 -23.58
CA TRP A 71 -3.18 15.36 -22.74
C TRP A 71 -3.12 14.10 -23.59
N ARG A 72 -2.21 13.18 -23.26
CA ARG A 72 -2.11 11.90 -23.95
C ARG A 72 -2.43 10.78 -22.98
N VAL A 73 -3.47 10.02 -23.28
CA VAL A 73 -3.92 8.91 -22.44
C VAL A 73 -3.98 7.64 -23.26
N LYS A 74 -3.39 6.57 -22.75
CA LYS A 74 -3.49 5.23 -23.30
C LYS A 74 -4.53 4.44 -22.53
N ILE A 75 -5.53 3.95 -23.25
CA ILE A 75 -6.63 3.12 -22.76
C ILE A 75 -6.37 1.71 -23.29
N ARG A 76 -6.09 0.75 -22.40
CA ARG A 76 -5.89 -0.65 -22.80
C ARG A 76 -7.08 -1.48 -22.36
N LYS A 77 -7.56 -2.36 -23.24
CA LYS A 77 -8.57 -3.36 -22.88
C LYS A 77 -7.90 -4.50 -22.12
N ASN A 78 -8.40 -4.80 -20.92
CA ASN A 78 -7.79 -5.83 -20.06
C ASN A 78 -7.98 -7.21 -20.69
N ILE A 79 -7.05 -8.14 -20.41
CA ILE A 79 -7.20 -9.53 -20.82
C ILE A 79 -8.16 -10.23 -19.85
N THR A 80 -9.07 -11.05 -20.34
CA THR A 80 -9.99 -11.80 -19.47
C THR A 80 -9.19 -12.73 -18.55
N GLY A 81 -9.35 -12.53 -17.24
CA GLY A 81 -8.59 -13.26 -16.20
C GLY A 81 -7.30 -12.57 -15.75
N GLU A 82 -6.94 -11.41 -16.34
CA GLU A 82 -5.92 -10.52 -15.80
C GLU A 82 -6.48 -9.80 -14.57
N CYS A 83 -5.93 -10.09 -13.39
CA CYS A 83 -6.26 -9.36 -12.17
C CYS A 83 -5.50 -8.04 -12.15
N GLU A 84 -6.17 -6.96 -11.77
CA GLU A 84 -5.48 -5.71 -11.46
C GLU A 84 -4.59 -5.89 -10.23
N GLU A 85 -3.43 -5.23 -10.26
CA GLU A 85 -2.50 -5.29 -9.14
C GLU A 85 -3.11 -4.67 -7.88
N THR A 86 -2.87 -5.32 -6.75
CA THR A 86 -3.30 -4.81 -5.45
C THR A 86 -2.31 -3.76 -4.92
N LEU A 87 -2.72 -2.97 -3.93
CA LEU A 87 -1.85 -2.02 -3.22
C LEU A 87 -0.58 -2.69 -2.70
N GLY A 88 -0.75 -3.90 -2.12
CA GLY A 88 0.35 -4.72 -1.63
C GLY A 88 1.30 -5.12 -2.74
N GLU A 89 0.81 -5.66 -3.84
CA GLU A 89 1.64 -6.07 -4.98
C GLU A 89 2.42 -4.90 -5.60
N ILE A 90 1.78 -3.73 -5.72
CA ILE A 90 2.42 -2.51 -6.20
C ILE A 90 3.57 -2.10 -5.25
N ALA A 91 3.34 -2.13 -3.94
CA ALA A 91 4.34 -1.77 -2.95
C ALA A 91 5.50 -2.79 -2.88
N VAL A 92 5.22 -4.08 -3.10
CA VAL A 92 6.25 -5.13 -3.21
C VAL A 92 7.18 -4.86 -4.40
N LYS A 93 6.63 -4.46 -5.54
CA LYS A 93 7.40 -4.15 -6.76
C LYS A 93 8.20 -2.86 -6.65
N ASP A 94 7.61 -1.83 -6.03
CA ASP A 94 8.26 -0.54 -5.82
C ASP A 94 7.77 0.13 -4.54
N LEU A 95 8.56 -0.01 -3.47
CA LEU A 95 8.24 0.59 -2.17
C LEU A 95 8.10 2.11 -2.22
N ARG A 96 8.67 2.79 -3.23
CA ARG A 96 8.49 4.26 -3.38
C ARG A 96 7.03 4.63 -3.64
N LYS A 97 6.25 3.72 -4.22
CA LYS A 97 4.80 3.90 -4.45
C LYS A 97 4.00 3.82 -3.13
N ALA A 98 4.54 3.20 -2.08
CA ALA A 98 3.94 3.20 -0.76
C ALA A 98 3.83 4.61 -0.15
N GLU A 99 4.76 5.52 -0.46
CA GLU A 99 4.68 6.91 -0.01
C GLU A 99 3.47 7.65 -0.63
N ILE A 100 3.09 7.29 -1.87
CA ILE A 100 1.86 7.81 -2.49
C ILE A 100 0.65 7.25 -1.75
N PHE A 101 0.61 5.95 -1.50
CA PHE A 101 -0.48 5.34 -0.74
C PHE A 101 -0.65 6.02 0.61
N LYS A 102 0.42 6.18 1.37
CA LYS A 102 0.44 6.88 2.65
C LYS A 102 -0.03 8.34 2.56
N LYS A 103 0.41 9.10 1.54
CA LYS A 103 -0.05 10.48 1.28
C LYS A 103 -1.57 10.55 1.12
N TYR A 104 -2.16 9.56 0.46
CA TYR A 104 -3.61 9.45 0.26
C TYR A 104 -4.32 8.67 1.38
N GLY A 105 -3.58 8.19 2.39
CA GLY A 105 -4.10 7.31 3.42
C GLY A 105 -4.58 5.96 2.89
N LEU A 106 -4.10 5.47 1.74
CA LEU A 106 -4.42 4.13 1.25
C LEU A 106 -3.59 3.09 2.03
N ASP A 107 -4.29 2.10 2.59
CA ASP A 107 -3.69 1.06 3.43
C ASP A 107 -3.15 -0.08 2.56
N PHE A 108 -1.84 -0.06 2.30
CA PHE A 108 -1.14 -1.04 1.47
C PHE A 108 -0.54 -2.20 2.28
N CYS A 109 -0.46 -2.08 3.61
CA CYS A 109 0.16 -3.09 4.47
C CYS A 109 -0.87 -4.11 4.94
N CYS A 110 -1.96 -3.66 5.57
CA CYS A 110 -3.05 -4.47 6.10
C CYS A 110 -4.13 -4.69 5.03
N GLY A 111 -4.62 -3.59 4.45
CA GLY A 111 -5.54 -3.55 3.32
C GLY A 111 -4.94 -3.88 1.95
N GLY A 112 -3.71 -4.40 1.90
CA GLY A 112 -2.91 -4.63 0.70
C GLY A 112 -3.53 -5.53 -0.36
N LYS A 113 -4.61 -6.25 -0.04
CA LYS A 113 -5.38 -7.12 -0.95
C LYS A 113 -6.35 -6.34 -1.87
N LYS A 114 -6.60 -5.06 -1.60
CA LYS A 114 -7.45 -4.19 -2.44
C LYS A 114 -6.66 -3.60 -3.60
N THR A 115 -7.32 -3.37 -4.73
CA THR A 115 -6.80 -2.57 -5.84
C THR A 115 -6.79 -1.08 -5.49
N VAL A 116 -6.03 -0.27 -6.26
CA VAL A 116 -6.05 1.20 -6.12
C VAL A 116 -7.46 1.75 -6.30
N LYS A 117 -8.23 1.22 -7.25
CA LYS A 117 -9.61 1.62 -7.54
C LYS A 117 -10.54 1.38 -6.36
N GLU A 118 -10.53 0.17 -5.79
CA GLU A 118 -11.35 -0.19 -4.63
C GLU A 118 -11.00 0.67 -3.41
N ALA A 119 -9.70 0.81 -3.11
CA ALA A 119 -9.26 1.58 -1.96
C ALA A 119 -9.56 3.08 -2.09
N CYS A 120 -9.48 3.63 -3.32
CA CYS A 120 -9.92 5.01 -3.58
C CYS A 120 -11.43 5.17 -3.42
N ALA A 121 -12.23 4.21 -3.90
CA ALA A 121 -13.68 4.26 -3.77
C ALA A 121 -14.12 4.29 -2.29
N ASP A 122 -13.50 3.47 -1.43
CA ASP A 122 -13.79 3.43 0.00
C ASP A 122 -13.51 4.77 0.72
N LYS A 123 -12.47 5.50 0.28
CA LYS A 123 -12.07 6.79 0.88
C LYS A 123 -12.64 8.02 0.14
N GLY A 124 -13.44 7.82 -0.91
CA GLY A 124 -13.97 8.91 -1.73
C GLY A 124 -12.87 9.69 -2.47
N LEU A 125 -11.77 9.02 -2.80
CA LEU A 125 -10.61 9.59 -3.48
C LEU A 125 -10.75 9.50 -5.00
N ASP A 126 -10.06 10.42 -5.65
CA ASP A 126 -9.98 10.49 -7.10
C ASP A 126 -8.91 9.53 -7.64
N VAL A 127 -9.35 8.34 -8.05
CA VAL A 127 -8.44 7.28 -8.50
C VAL A 127 -7.53 7.73 -9.65
N THR A 128 -8.00 8.56 -10.58
CA THR A 128 -7.17 8.99 -11.72
C THR A 128 -5.97 9.80 -11.26
N LYS A 129 -6.10 10.59 -10.19
CA LYS A 129 -4.98 11.34 -9.60
C LYS A 129 -3.97 10.42 -8.92
N VAL A 130 -4.44 9.41 -8.20
CA VAL A 130 -3.55 8.45 -7.54
C VAL A 130 -2.78 7.64 -8.59
N GLU A 131 -3.45 7.13 -9.62
CA GLU A 131 -2.83 6.41 -10.74
C GLU A 131 -1.83 7.29 -11.50
N GLN A 132 -2.12 8.57 -11.73
CA GLN A 132 -1.18 9.53 -12.31
C GLN A 132 0.10 9.67 -11.49
N GLU A 133 0.00 9.90 -10.17
CA GLU A 133 1.18 10.06 -9.32
C GLU A 133 2.02 8.77 -9.29
N LEU A 134 1.38 7.60 -9.26
CA LEU A 134 2.07 6.31 -9.32
C LEU A 134 2.85 6.15 -10.63
N GLN A 135 2.26 6.55 -11.76
CA GLN A 135 2.89 6.50 -13.08
C GLN A 135 4.02 7.53 -13.23
N GLN A 136 3.89 8.70 -12.61
CA GLN A 136 4.96 9.72 -12.61
C GLN A 136 6.23 9.20 -11.90
N LEU A 137 6.10 8.42 -10.82
CA LEU A 137 7.26 7.81 -10.16
C LEU A 137 8.01 6.81 -11.04
N ASP A 138 7.32 6.12 -11.96
CA ASP A 138 7.96 5.20 -12.90
C ASP A 138 8.91 5.92 -13.86
N LYS A 139 8.64 7.20 -14.15
CA LYS A 139 9.48 8.07 -15.00
C LYS A 139 10.74 8.57 -14.26
N VAL A 140 10.75 8.58 -12.92
CA VAL A 140 11.87 9.07 -12.10
C VAL A 140 12.81 7.92 -11.75
N GLN A 141 13.82 7.74 -12.61
CA GLN A 141 14.65 6.54 -12.66
C GLN A 141 16.02 6.76 -12.00
N LEU A 142 16.06 6.92 -10.67
CA LEU A 142 17.35 7.11 -9.96
C LEU A 142 17.55 6.22 -8.72
N THR A 143 16.50 5.65 -8.13
CA THR A 143 16.65 4.71 -7.01
C THR A 143 15.59 3.61 -7.10
N LYS A 144 16.00 2.37 -7.41
CA LYS A 144 15.15 1.20 -7.14
C LYS A 144 15.24 0.93 -5.64
N GLY A 145 14.09 0.75 -4.98
CA GLY A 145 14.04 0.35 -3.58
C GLY A 145 14.74 -0.99 -3.33
N VAL A 146 14.86 -1.38 -2.06
CA VAL A 146 15.40 -2.70 -1.70
C VAL A 146 14.47 -3.78 -2.25
N PRO A 147 14.97 -4.78 -3.02
CA PRO A 147 14.14 -5.79 -3.65
C PRO A 147 13.80 -6.90 -2.67
N TYR A 148 12.99 -6.60 -1.65
CA TYR A 148 12.62 -7.54 -0.59
C TYR A 148 12.01 -8.85 -1.15
N ASP A 149 11.27 -8.76 -2.26
CA ASP A 149 10.70 -9.95 -2.91
C ASP A 149 11.73 -10.89 -3.52
N ALA A 150 12.96 -10.44 -3.78
CA ALA A 150 14.02 -11.32 -4.26
C ALA A 150 14.72 -12.09 -3.13
N TRP A 151 14.44 -11.77 -1.86
CA TRP A 151 15.16 -12.34 -0.73
C TRP A 151 14.67 -13.75 -0.37
N PRO A 152 15.59 -14.64 0.07
CA PRO A 152 15.23 -15.88 0.74
C PRO A 152 14.34 -15.60 1.97
N ILE A 153 13.29 -16.40 2.16
CA ILE A 153 12.28 -16.13 3.19
C ILE A 153 12.82 -16.25 4.63
N ASP A 154 13.79 -17.13 4.85
CA ASP A 154 14.50 -17.27 6.12
C ASP A 154 15.35 -16.04 6.43
N PHE A 155 16.03 -15.49 5.41
CA PHE A 155 16.75 -14.23 5.54
C PHE A 155 15.80 -13.05 5.77
N LEU A 156 14.65 -13.00 5.09
CA LEU A 156 13.66 -11.95 5.30
C LEU A 156 13.12 -11.96 6.73
N ALA A 157 12.82 -13.15 7.28
CA ALA A 157 12.44 -13.29 8.69
C ALA A 157 13.53 -12.78 9.64
N ASP A 158 14.80 -13.13 9.39
CA ASP A 158 15.93 -12.61 10.18
C ASP A 158 16.06 -11.09 10.05
N TYR A 159 15.86 -10.53 8.87
CA TYR A 159 15.90 -9.09 8.65
C TYR A 159 14.82 -8.35 9.44
N ILE A 160 13.58 -8.86 9.42
CA ILE A 160 12.45 -8.28 10.15
C ILE A 160 12.76 -8.20 11.65
N VAL A 161 13.25 -9.29 12.24
CA VAL A 161 13.63 -9.32 13.67
C VAL A 161 14.76 -8.33 13.99
N ASN A 162 15.82 -8.33 13.18
CA ASN A 162 17.02 -7.53 13.46
C ASN A 162 16.86 -6.04 13.13
N THR A 163 15.89 -5.70 12.29
CA THR A 163 15.63 -4.31 11.87
C THR A 163 14.41 -3.77 12.58
N HIS A 164 13.23 -4.31 12.28
CA HIS A 164 11.95 -3.77 12.72
C HIS A 164 11.63 -4.14 14.16
N HIS A 165 11.67 -5.41 14.54
CA HIS A 165 11.36 -5.79 15.94
C HIS A 165 12.36 -5.15 16.92
N SER A 166 13.63 -5.11 16.52
CA SER A 166 14.69 -4.45 17.28
C SER A 166 14.46 -2.94 17.43
N TYR A 167 13.92 -2.29 16.41
CA TYR A 167 13.52 -0.88 16.47
C TYR A 167 12.28 -0.70 17.37
N VAL A 168 11.21 -1.45 17.14
CA VAL A 168 9.96 -1.39 17.93
C VAL A 168 10.25 -1.57 19.42
N LYS A 169 11.01 -2.60 19.81
CA LYS A 169 11.39 -2.86 21.22
C LYS A 169 12.17 -1.70 21.85
N LYS A 170 13.01 -1.00 21.07
CA LYS A 170 13.78 0.17 21.56
C LYS A 170 12.92 1.43 21.62
N SER A 171 11.99 1.61 20.70
CA SER A 171 11.16 2.81 20.56
C SER A 171 9.98 2.85 21.54
N ILE A 172 9.38 1.70 21.87
CA ILE A 172 8.21 1.61 22.76
C ILE A 172 8.41 2.35 24.11
N PRO A 173 9.50 2.14 24.87
CA PRO A 173 9.69 2.81 26.15
C PRO A 173 9.66 4.34 26.05
N ASP A 174 10.33 4.90 25.03
CA ASP A 174 10.37 6.33 24.81
C ASP A 174 9.01 6.86 24.35
N LEU A 175 8.34 6.16 23.43
CA LEU A 175 6.99 6.52 22.97
C LEU A 175 6.01 6.62 24.13
N LEU A 176 5.98 5.62 25.02
CA LEU A 176 5.11 5.62 26.20
C LEU A 176 5.46 6.74 27.17
N ALA A 177 6.76 6.99 27.41
CA ALA A 177 7.20 8.05 28.30
C ALA A 177 6.81 9.45 27.78
N TYR A 178 7.06 9.71 26.49
CA TYR A 178 6.82 11.00 25.87
C TYR A 178 5.33 11.28 25.63
N SER A 179 4.57 10.32 25.11
CA SER A 179 3.11 10.44 24.95
C SER A 179 2.42 10.73 26.29
N LYS A 180 2.81 10.03 27.36
CA LYS A 180 2.32 10.31 28.72
C LYS A 180 2.67 11.71 29.18
N LYS A 181 3.91 12.14 28.96
CA LYS A 181 4.40 13.45 29.37
C LYS A 181 3.60 14.58 28.71
N ILE A 182 3.39 14.51 27.39
CA ILE A 182 2.64 15.56 26.69
C ILE A 182 1.17 15.57 27.10
N MET A 183 0.56 14.40 27.31
CA MET A 183 -0.79 14.30 27.85
C MET A 183 -0.89 14.97 29.23
N GLN A 184 0.07 14.73 30.13
CA GLN A 184 0.03 15.31 31.48
C GLN A 184 0.21 16.83 31.49
N VAL A 185 1.05 17.37 30.60
CA VAL A 185 1.38 18.81 30.59
C VAL A 185 0.36 19.61 29.76
N HIS A 186 -0.07 19.08 28.62
CA HIS A 186 -0.89 19.79 27.63
C HIS A 186 -2.33 19.28 27.55
N GLY A 187 -2.68 18.16 28.19
CA GLY A 187 -3.99 17.50 28.03
C GLY A 187 -5.21 18.33 28.46
N SER A 188 -5.03 19.37 29.28
CA SER A 188 -6.10 20.31 29.63
C SER A 188 -6.47 21.25 28.46
N GLY A 189 -5.50 21.59 27.61
CA GLY A 189 -5.70 22.41 26.41
C GLY A 189 -5.83 21.59 25.12
N HIS A 190 -5.37 20.34 25.14
CA HIS A 190 -5.29 19.42 24.01
C HIS A 190 -5.84 18.05 24.43
N SER A 191 -7.17 17.95 24.52
CA SER A 191 -7.86 16.78 25.08
C SER A 191 -7.59 15.48 24.30
N GLU A 192 -7.29 15.58 23.01
CA GLU A 192 -6.94 14.46 22.13
C GLU A 192 -5.70 13.72 22.60
N LEU A 193 -4.78 14.37 23.34
CA LEU A 193 -3.55 13.74 23.83
C LEU A 193 -3.80 12.60 24.82
N THR A 194 -4.97 12.61 25.49
CA THR A 194 -5.38 11.48 26.33
C THR A 194 -5.64 10.25 25.49
N GLU A 195 -6.37 10.41 24.38
CA GLU A 195 -6.64 9.33 23.44
C GLU A 195 -5.36 8.87 22.74
N VAL A 196 -4.48 9.79 22.34
CA VAL A 196 -3.15 9.46 21.77
C VAL A 196 -2.35 8.56 22.71
N TYR A 197 -2.26 8.91 23.99
CA TYR A 197 -1.52 8.11 24.97
C TYR A 197 -2.12 6.72 25.17
N GLU A 198 -3.45 6.60 25.32
CA GLU A 198 -4.10 5.31 25.50
C GLU A 198 -3.95 4.41 24.26
N LEU A 199 -4.09 4.96 23.04
CA LEU A 199 -3.84 4.23 21.80
C LEU A 199 -2.37 3.79 21.68
N THR A 200 -1.42 4.68 22.01
CA THR A 200 0.02 4.35 22.00
C THR A 200 0.32 3.19 22.95
N LYS A 201 -0.33 3.18 24.11
CA LYS A 201 -0.20 2.11 25.09
C LYS A 201 -0.81 0.80 24.60
N SER A 202 -1.97 0.83 23.97
CA SER A 202 -2.58 -0.36 23.37
C SER A 202 -1.69 -0.95 22.26
N VAL A 203 -1.18 -0.12 21.35
CA VAL A 203 -0.24 -0.54 20.30
C VAL A 203 1.01 -1.18 20.89
N ALA A 204 1.61 -0.56 21.92
CA ALA A 204 2.80 -1.11 22.57
C ALA A 204 2.56 -2.48 23.22
N ASN A 205 1.41 -2.66 23.86
CA ASN A 205 1.06 -3.94 24.48
C ASN A 205 0.87 -5.04 23.43
N GLU A 206 0.08 -4.75 22.39
CA GLU A 206 -0.19 -5.70 21.30
C GLU A 206 1.10 -6.17 20.64
N LEU A 207 1.95 -5.22 20.22
CA LEU A 207 3.20 -5.54 19.52
C LEU A 207 4.19 -6.31 20.40
N THR A 208 4.20 -6.06 21.71
CA THR A 208 5.13 -6.76 22.62
C THR A 208 4.82 -8.25 22.71
N GLU A 209 3.55 -8.63 22.73
CA GLU A 209 3.14 -10.04 22.77
C GLU A 209 3.21 -10.67 21.37
N HIS A 210 2.72 -9.95 20.36
CA HIS A 210 2.72 -10.36 18.96
C HIS A 210 4.12 -10.76 18.45
N MET A 211 5.11 -9.86 18.57
CA MET A 211 6.47 -10.13 18.07
C MET A 211 7.14 -11.32 18.76
N VAL A 212 6.76 -11.63 20.01
CA VAL A 212 7.29 -12.82 20.71
C VAL A 212 6.73 -14.09 20.08
N SER A 213 5.45 -14.11 19.73
CA SER A 213 4.84 -15.23 19.00
C SER A 213 5.56 -15.47 17.68
N GLU A 214 5.80 -14.41 16.91
CA GLU A 214 6.52 -14.51 15.65
C GLU A 214 7.95 -15.04 15.82
N GLU A 215 8.72 -14.45 16.73
CA GLU A 215 10.12 -14.81 16.96
C GLU A 215 10.32 -16.22 17.52
N THR A 216 9.34 -16.74 18.27
CA THR A 216 9.47 -18.03 18.97
C THR A 216 8.72 -19.17 18.30
N ILE A 217 7.73 -18.88 17.45
CA ILE A 217 6.87 -19.88 16.81
C ILE A 217 6.94 -19.77 15.29
N LEU A 218 6.54 -18.61 14.74
CA LEU A 218 6.27 -18.49 13.31
C LEU A 218 7.57 -18.40 12.47
N PHE A 219 8.50 -17.53 12.82
CA PHE A 219 9.76 -17.36 12.11
C PHE A 219 10.71 -18.56 12.25
N PRO A 220 10.79 -19.26 13.41
CA PRO A 220 11.45 -20.56 13.46
C PRO A 220 10.83 -21.56 12.48
N TYR A 221 9.51 -21.54 12.29
CA TYR A 221 8.85 -22.41 11.33
C TYR A 221 9.17 -22.07 9.87
N VAL A 222 9.33 -20.79 9.52
CA VAL A 222 9.87 -20.39 8.21
C VAL A 222 11.20 -21.11 7.93
N LYS A 223 12.10 -21.16 8.93
CA LYS A 223 13.40 -21.83 8.81
C LYS A 223 13.28 -23.36 8.74
N GLU A 224 12.29 -23.94 9.40
CA GLU A 224 11.96 -25.37 9.28
C GLU A 224 11.48 -25.69 7.85
N LEU A 225 10.57 -24.87 7.30
CA LEU A 225 10.04 -25.03 5.94
C LEU A 225 11.13 -24.94 4.87
N VAL A 226 12.08 -24.02 5.00
CA VAL A 226 13.22 -23.90 4.05
C VAL A 226 14.10 -25.15 4.03
N LYS A 227 14.19 -25.89 5.15
CA LYS A 227 14.99 -27.13 5.26
C LYS A 227 14.18 -28.39 4.96
N ALA A 228 12.86 -28.27 4.86
CA ALA A 228 11.96 -29.38 4.68
C ALA A 228 12.05 -29.97 3.26
N ASP A 229 11.69 -31.24 3.16
CA ASP A 229 11.47 -31.95 1.91
C ASP A 229 10.02 -32.49 1.84
N LYS A 230 9.67 -33.18 0.75
CA LYS A 230 8.32 -33.72 0.55
C LYS A 230 7.90 -34.77 1.58
N ASN A 231 8.84 -35.33 2.35
CA ASN A 231 8.55 -36.34 3.39
C ASN A 231 8.49 -35.71 4.78
N SER A 232 8.77 -34.42 4.90
CA SER A 232 8.79 -33.71 6.18
C SER A 232 7.37 -33.55 6.72
N VAL A 233 7.22 -33.67 8.04
CA VAL A 233 5.94 -33.43 8.71
C VAL A 233 5.71 -31.93 8.77
N LEU A 234 4.70 -31.46 8.05
CA LEU A 234 4.31 -30.05 7.99
C LEU A 234 3.29 -29.74 9.08
N ASN A 235 3.32 -28.53 9.62
CA ASN A 235 2.42 -28.07 10.67
C ASN A 235 1.43 -27.06 10.09
N GLU A 236 0.21 -27.54 9.81
CA GLU A 236 -0.88 -26.72 9.27
C GLU A 236 -1.35 -25.63 10.25
N GLU A 237 -1.27 -25.88 11.56
CA GLU A 237 -1.73 -24.92 12.57
C GLU A 237 -0.89 -23.64 12.55
N LYS A 238 0.42 -23.77 12.28
CA LYS A 238 1.32 -22.61 12.15
C LYS A 238 1.05 -21.78 10.89
N ILE A 239 0.48 -22.36 9.83
CA ILE A 239 -0.02 -21.57 8.68
C ILE A 239 -1.37 -20.95 9.03
N ALA A 240 -2.25 -21.71 9.68
CA ALA A 240 -3.56 -21.20 10.08
C ALA A 240 -3.45 -19.99 11.02
N SER A 241 -2.43 -19.93 11.87
CA SER A 241 -2.18 -18.78 12.76
C SER A 241 -1.82 -17.49 12.03
N ILE A 242 -1.42 -17.53 10.74
CA ILE A 242 -1.16 -16.31 9.94
C ILE A 242 -2.40 -15.41 9.88
N ALA A 243 -3.59 -16.01 9.79
CA ALA A 243 -4.82 -15.22 9.74
C ALA A 243 -5.08 -14.44 11.04
N GLU A 244 -4.63 -14.97 12.18
CA GLU A 244 -4.69 -14.27 13.47
C GLU A 244 -3.65 -13.13 13.51
N MET A 245 -2.41 -13.38 13.06
CA MET A 245 -1.38 -12.34 12.93
C MET A 245 -1.84 -11.19 12.03
N GLU A 246 -2.43 -11.48 10.86
CA GLU A 246 -2.99 -10.44 9.97
C GLU A 246 -4.12 -9.64 10.65
N ALA A 247 -4.96 -10.28 11.47
CA ALA A 247 -6.03 -9.59 12.20
C ALA A 247 -5.50 -8.68 13.32
N GLU A 248 -4.41 -9.06 13.98
CA GLU A 248 -3.69 -8.24 14.96
C GLU A 248 -3.04 -7.03 14.26
N HIS A 249 -2.40 -7.23 13.10
CA HIS A 249 -1.88 -6.14 12.25
C HIS A 249 -2.96 -5.13 11.86
N ASP A 250 -4.10 -5.62 11.41
CA ASP A 250 -5.28 -4.81 11.10
C ASP A 250 -5.73 -3.95 12.30
N ALA A 251 -5.71 -4.52 13.50
CA ALA A 251 -6.10 -3.80 14.71
C ALA A 251 -5.10 -2.68 15.06
N VAL A 252 -3.81 -2.97 15.01
CA VAL A 252 -2.74 -1.99 15.24
C VAL A 252 -2.76 -0.89 14.19
N GLY A 253 -2.93 -1.24 12.91
CA GLY A 253 -3.06 -0.28 11.81
C GLY A 253 -4.18 0.73 12.04
N ARG A 254 -5.38 0.25 12.45
CA ARG A 254 -6.50 1.13 12.80
C ARG A 254 -6.21 2.06 13.98
N MET A 255 -5.46 1.61 14.97
CA MET A 255 -5.06 2.46 16.10
C MET A 255 -4.12 3.59 15.64
N LEU A 256 -3.15 3.28 14.77
CA LEU A 256 -2.24 4.29 14.22
C LEU A 256 -2.96 5.26 13.28
N GLU A 257 -3.86 4.79 12.42
CA GLU A 257 -4.73 5.66 11.61
C GLU A 257 -5.54 6.60 12.50
N ARG A 258 -6.07 6.11 13.63
CA ARG A 258 -6.82 6.94 14.58
C ARG A 258 -5.91 8.00 15.22
N ILE A 259 -4.69 7.65 15.64
CA ILE A 259 -3.71 8.61 16.16
C ILE A 259 -3.42 9.68 15.10
N ARG A 260 -3.13 9.29 13.87
CA ARG A 260 -2.88 10.22 12.76
C ARG A 260 -4.07 11.16 12.53
N LEU A 261 -5.30 10.64 12.58
CA LEU A 261 -6.51 11.45 12.41
C LEU A 261 -6.68 12.50 13.52
N ILE A 262 -6.63 12.08 14.79
CA ILE A 262 -6.88 12.99 15.92
C ILE A 262 -5.76 14.01 16.14
N THR A 263 -4.55 13.71 15.64
CA THR A 263 -3.41 14.64 15.65
C THR A 263 -3.33 15.53 14.41
N ASN A 264 -4.33 15.48 13.52
CA ASN A 264 -4.35 16.18 12.24
C ASN A 264 -3.06 15.93 11.44
N ASN A 265 -2.74 14.65 11.23
CA ASN A 265 -1.52 14.19 10.57
C ASN A 265 -0.25 14.65 11.27
N TYR A 266 -0.20 14.51 12.60
CA TYR A 266 0.91 14.96 13.45
C TYR A 266 1.24 16.46 13.27
N ALA A 267 0.22 17.29 13.02
CA ALA A 267 0.41 18.74 12.93
C ALA A 267 0.68 19.33 14.32
N LEU A 268 1.69 20.20 14.42
CA LEU A 268 2.04 20.84 15.68
C LEU A 268 1.15 22.06 15.94
N PRO A 269 0.52 22.17 17.11
CA PRO A 269 -0.21 23.36 17.49
C PRO A 269 0.75 24.53 17.82
N ALA A 270 0.22 25.76 17.80
CA ALA A 270 1.01 26.98 17.99
C ALA A 270 1.67 27.08 19.37
N ASP A 271 1.11 26.43 20.38
CA ASP A 271 1.61 26.36 21.76
C ASP A 271 2.42 25.08 22.04
N SER A 272 2.82 24.35 20.99
CA SER A 272 3.65 23.15 21.12
C SER A 272 5.05 23.46 21.69
N CYS A 273 5.51 22.58 22.59
CA CYS A 273 6.86 22.63 23.12
C CYS A 273 7.78 21.62 22.40
N ALA A 274 9.09 21.66 22.69
CA ALA A 274 10.05 20.72 22.10
C ALA A 274 9.70 19.24 22.38
N SER A 275 9.17 18.91 23.56
CA SER A 275 8.72 17.54 23.87
C SER A 275 7.49 17.14 23.05
N TYR A 276 6.59 18.08 22.75
CA TYR A 276 5.43 17.85 21.88
C TYR A 276 5.91 17.52 20.47
N ALA A 277 6.77 18.36 19.89
CA ALA A 277 7.35 18.15 18.57
C ALA A 277 8.09 16.82 18.45
N LEU A 278 8.90 16.49 19.46
CA LEU A 278 9.61 15.21 19.53
C LEU A 278 8.64 14.02 19.60
N THR A 279 7.59 14.09 20.41
CA THR A 279 6.63 12.99 20.55
C THR A 279 5.94 12.69 19.23
N PHE A 280 5.48 13.72 18.52
CA PHE A 280 4.82 13.56 17.24
C PHE A 280 5.77 13.02 16.17
N LYS A 281 7.03 13.47 16.18
CA LYS A 281 8.06 12.90 15.30
C LYS A 281 8.32 11.42 15.61
N LEU A 282 8.43 11.05 16.87
CA LEU A 282 8.62 9.64 17.27
C LEU A 282 7.43 8.77 16.87
N LEU A 283 6.19 9.24 17.06
CA LEU A 283 4.99 8.51 16.63
C LEU A 283 4.96 8.33 15.11
N GLN A 284 5.31 9.37 14.36
CA GLN A 284 5.38 9.29 12.91
C GLN A 284 6.48 8.31 12.45
N ASP A 285 7.69 8.40 13.00
CA ASP A 285 8.78 7.50 12.65
C ASP A 285 8.45 6.04 13.00
N PHE A 286 7.73 5.83 14.11
CA PHE A 286 7.27 4.52 14.54
C PHE A 286 6.21 3.93 13.62
N GLU A 287 5.21 4.72 13.24
CA GLU A 287 4.19 4.31 12.28
C GLU A 287 4.82 3.97 10.92
N ASP A 288 5.79 4.77 10.48
CA ASP A 288 6.48 4.59 9.20
C ASP A 288 7.28 3.26 9.16
N ASP A 289 8.02 2.95 10.23
CA ASP A 289 8.72 1.68 10.37
C ASP A 289 7.74 0.50 10.45
N LEU A 290 6.67 0.64 11.24
CA LEU A 290 5.72 -0.44 11.46
C LEU A 290 4.91 -0.77 10.20
N PHE A 291 4.57 0.22 9.38
CA PHE A 291 3.88 -0.06 8.11
C PHE A 291 4.78 -0.79 7.11
N LEU A 292 6.08 -0.47 7.08
CA LEU A 292 7.03 -1.26 6.29
C LEU A 292 7.15 -2.68 6.85
N HIS A 293 7.32 -2.83 8.16
CA HIS A 293 7.36 -4.12 8.86
C HIS A 293 6.17 -5.00 8.47
N ILE A 294 4.95 -4.55 8.72
CA ILE A 294 3.72 -5.31 8.42
C ILE A 294 3.60 -5.60 6.92
N HIS A 295 4.03 -4.67 6.05
CA HIS A 295 4.05 -4.92 4.61
C HIS A 295 4.96 -6.09 4.23
N LEU A 296 6.17 -6.16 4.80
CA LEU A 296 7.10 -7.27 4.54
C LEU A 296 6.53 -8.61 4.99
N GLU A 297 5.71 -8.62 6.04
CA GLU A 297 5.04 -9.83 6.53
C GLU A 297 3.85 -10.22 5.66
N ASN A 298 2.83 -9.36 5.62
CA ASN A 298 1.55 -9.64 4.98
C ASN A 298 1.67 -9.85 3.48
N ASN A 299 2.53 -9.09 2.81
CA ASN A 299 2.60 -9.08 1.34
C ASN A 299 3.78 -9.87 0.77
N ILE A 300 4.76 -10.28 1.60
CA ILE A 300 5.95 -11.01 1.12
C ILE A 300 6.17 -12.29 1.92
N LEU A 301 6.43 -12.21 3.23
CA LEU A 301 6.84 -13.36 4.03
C LEU A 301 5.73 -14.41 4.13
N PHE A 302 4.53 -14.01 4.57
CA PHE A 302 3.41 -14.94 4.78
C PHE A 302 2.93 -15.59 3.47
N PRO A 303 2.73 -14.85 2.35
CA PRO A 303 2.35 -15.48 1.09
C PRO A 303 3.39 -16.47 0.58
N LYS A 304 4.69 -16.17 0.73
CA LYS A 304 5.76 -17.10 0.32
C LYS A 304 5.83 -18.32 1.23
N MET A 305 5.63 -18.14 2.53
CA MET A 305 5.57 -19.22 3.50
C MET A 305 4.44 -20.21 3.17
N ILE A 306 3.23 -19.71 2.88
CA ILE A 306 2.09 -20.52 2.45
C ILE A 306 2.42 -21.28 1.16
N LYS A 307 2.90 -20.58 0.12
CA LYS A 307 3.26 -21.19 -1.16
C LYS A 307 4.34 -22.27 -1.02
N LEU A 308 5.35 -22.04 -0.17
CA LEU A 308 6.41 -23.03 0.08
C LEU A 308 5.83 -24.29 0.73
N GLN A 309 5.00 -24.14 1.76
CA GLN A 309 4.36 -25.29 2.40
C GLN A 309 3.46 -26.07 1.44
N GLU A 310 2.67 -25.39 0.61
CA GLU A 310 1.85 -26.03 -0.43
C GLU A 310 2.71 -26.80 -1.44
N SER A 311 3.85 -26.25 -1.85
CA SER A 311 4.78 -26.91 -2.77
C SER A 311 5.43 -28.17 -2.20
N LEU A 312 5.56 -28.27 -0.87
CA LEU A 312 6.11 -29.43 -0.18
C LEU A 312 5.07 -30.55 0.01
N LYS A 313 3.77 -30.25 -0.07
CA LYS A 313 2.69 -31.24 -0.03
C LYS A 313 2.49 -31.98 -1.36
N ASN A 314 2.78 -31.29 -2.47
CA ASN A 314 2.66 -31.81 -3.85
C ASN A 314 3.97 -32.47 -4.30
#